data_AF-A0A8T3V8S0-F1
#
_entry.id   AF-A0A8T3V8S0-F1
#
_cell.length_a   1.000
_cell.length_b   1.000
_cell.length_c   1.000
_cell.angle_alpha   90.00
_cell.angle_beta   90.00
_cell.angle_gamma   90.00
#
_symmetry.space_group_name_H-M   'P 1'
#
loop_
_entity.id
_entity.type
_entity.pdbx_description
1 polymer ?
#
loop_
_entity_poly.entity_id
_entity_poly.type
_entity_poly.pdbx_seq_one_letter_code
_entity_poly.pdbx_strand_id
1 'polypeptide(L)'
;MGNRKIYYENIASIDYDARGKLHLSNSLIINLKASETVQLKNIQEKDVNIINSRYDSFLRHKNNENTVDINNIPKKKEIENKNDNDNPMKKIKEAKELLDMGAITEEEFDKIKAKYLKDF
;
A
#
# COMPACT_ATOMS: atom_id res chain seq x y z
N MET A 1 24.00 -9.53 -24.63
CA MET A 1 23.74 -9.44 -23.17
C MET A 1 22.40 -10.12 -22.90
N GLY A 2 22.35 -11.06 -21.96
CA GLY A 2 21.14 -11.80 -21.64
C GLY A 2 20.16 -10.97 -20.81
N ASN A 3 18.85 -11.18 -21.01
CA ASN A 3 17.82 -10.56 -20.19
C ASN A 3 17.52 -11.45 -18.99
N ARG A 4 17.63 -10.91 -17.77
CA ARG A 4 17.23 -11.61 -16.55
C ARG A 4 15.81 -11.18 -16.18
N LYS A 5 14.88 -12.13 -16.15
CA LYS A 5 13.52 -11.90 -15.65
C LYS A 5 13.48 -12.15 -14.14
N ILE A 6 12.88 -11.22 -13.40
CA ILE A 6 12.62 -11.36 -11.96
C ILE A 6 11.11 -11.36 -11.77
N TYR A 7 10.58 -12.44 -11.21
CA TYR A 7 9.17 -12.58 -10.90
C TYR A 7 8.91 -12.10 -9.48
N TYR A 8 7.80 -11.38 -9.25
CA TYR A 8 7.45 -10.84 -7.93
C TYR A 8 7.35 -11.92 -6.84
N GLU A 9 6.97 -13.14 -7.20
CA GLU A 9 6.93 -14.29 -6.29
C GLU A 9 8.29 -14.61 -5.63
N ASN A 10 9.38 -14.32 -6.33
CA ASN A 10 10.75 -14.62 -5.92
C ASN A 10 11.39 -13.47 -5.15
N ILE A 11 10.72 -12.32 -5.03
CA ILE A 11 11.23 -11.16 -4.30
C ILE A 11 10.93 -11.34 -2.80
N ALA A 12 11.95 -11.10 -1.99
CA ALA A 12 11.88 -11.08 -0.53
C ALA A 12 11.73 -9.65 0.00
N SER A 13 12.54 -8.70 -0.50
CA SER A 13 12.40 -7.27 -0.19
C SER A 13 12.90 -6.39 -1.34
N ILE A 14 12.46 -5.15 -1.33
CA ILE A 14 12.91 -4.10 -2.24
C ILE A 14 13.33 -2.91 -1.39
N ASP A 15 14.60 -2.51 -1.52
CA ASP A 15 15.19 -1.43 -0.76
C ASP A 15 15.72 -0.35 -1.71
N TYR A 16 15.45 0.92 -1.38
CA TYR A 16 15.93 2.05 -2.16
C TYR A 16 17.00 2.81 -1.42
N ASP A 17 18.19 2.85 -2.02
CA ASP A 17 19.30 3.65 -1.52
C ASP A 17 19.40 4.94 -2.34
N ALA A 18 18.82 6.00 -1.79
CA ALA A 18 18.79 7.33 -2.39
C ALA A 18 20.15 8.07 -2.27
N ARG A 19 21.10 7.58 -1.46
CA ARG A 19 22.26 8.38 -1.03
C ARG A 19 23.50 7.55 -0.66
N GLY A 20 23.67 6.36 -1.24
CA GLY A 20 24.54 5.33 -0.69
C GLY A 20 25.81 5.83 -0.04
N LYS A 21 26.07 5.35 1.19
CA LYS A 21 27.17 5.74 2.11
C LYS A 21 28.58 5.84 1.49
N LEU A 22 28.75 5.53 0.20
CA LEU A 22 30.02 5.60 -0.52
C LEU A 22 29.92 5.95 -2.03
N HIS A 23 28.73 6.04 -2.65
CA HIS A 23 28.60 6.18 -4.11
C HIS A 23 27.47 7.14 -4.50
N LEU A 24 27.82 8.19 -5.28
CA LEU A 24 26.99 9.32 -5.70
C LEU A 24 25.79 8.98 -6.62
N SER A 25 25.29 7.74 -6.61
CA SER A 25 24.23 7.29 -7.52
C SER A 25 23.16 6.53 -6.77
N ASN A 26 21.90 6.92 -7.01
CA ASN A 26 20.73 6.21 -6.54
C ASN A 26 20.74 4.75 -7.00
N SER A 27 20.42 3.83 -6.11
CA SER A 27 20.32 2.41 -6.46
C SER A 27 19.10 1.73 -5.87
N LEU A 28 18.53 0.81 -6.64
CA LEU A 28 17.46 -0.08 -6.21
C LEU A 28 18.08 -1.45 -5.93
N ILE A 29 17.82 -1.97 -4.74
CA ILE A 29 18.31 -3.26 -4.28
C ILE A 29 17.09 -4.18 -4.18
N ILE A 30 17.12 -5.28 -4.94
CA ILE A 30 16.09 -6.30 -4.93
C ILE A 30 16.69 -7.55 -4.31
N ASN A 31 16.21 -7.92 -3.12
CA ASN A 31 16.60 -9.16 -2.46
C ASN A 31 15.65 -10.27 -2.87
N LEU A 32 16.20 -11.38 -3.35
CA LEU A 32 15.45 -12.56 -3.78
C LEU A 32 15.43 -13.60 -2.67
N LYS A 33 14.38 -14.43 -2.64
CA LYS A 33 14.22 -15.53 -1.68
C LYS A 33 15.33 -16.58 -1.79
N ALA A 34 15.96 -16.69 -2.96
CA ALA A 34 17.10 -17.57 -3.20
C ALA A 34 18.42 -17.05 -2.58
N SER A 35 18.37 -16.03 -1.70
CA SER A 35 19.54 -15.36 -1.12
C SER A 35 20.43 -14.65 -2.15
N GLU A 36 19.85 -14.29 -3.29
CA GLU A 36 20.52 -13.50 -4.32
C GLU A 36 20.07 -12.04 -4.24
N THR A 37 20.98 -11.11 -4.51
CA THR A 37 20.68 -9.68 -4.55
C THR A 37 20.91 -9.13 -5.95
N VAL A 38 19.96 -8.36 -6.46
CA VAL A 38 20.07 -7.63 -7.73
C VAL A 38 20.11 -6.14 -7.43
N GLN A 39 21.20 -5.48 -7.82
CA GLN A 39 21.35 -4.03 -7.68
C GLN A 39 21.22 -3.36 -9.04
N LEU A 40 20.28 -2.42 -9.14
CA LEU A 40 20.11 -1.54 -10.29
C LEU A 40 20.64 -0.16 -9.93
N LYS A 41 21.68 0.29 -10.63
CA LYS A 41 22.32 1.59 -10.41
C LYS A 41 21.69 2.66 -11.29
N ASN A 42 21.76 3.91 -10.84
CA ASN A 42 21.30 5.10 -11.56
C ASN A 42 19.79 5.09 -11.86
N ILE A 43 19.00 4.65 -10.88
CA ILE A 43 17.53 4.63 -10.97
C ILE A 43 16.94 5.93 -10.38
N GLN A 44 15.92 6.47 -11.03
CA GLN A 44 15.19 7.62 -10.51
C GLN A 44 14.14 7.18 -9.49
N GLU A 45 13.87 8.01 -8.49
CA GLU A 45 12.87 7.74 -7.44
C GLU A 45 11.47 7.47 -8.02
N LYS A 46 11.11 8.14 -9.12
CA LYS A 46 9.84 7.90 -9.82
C LYS A 46 9.69 6.44 -10.26
N ASP A 47 10.77 5.82 -10.73
CA ASP A 47 10.76 4.45 -11.25
C ASP A 47 10.66 3.46 -10.09
N VAL A 48 11.32 3.76 -8.98
CA VAL A 48 11.20 3.01 -7.72
C VAL A 48 9.76 3.02 -7.21
N ASN A 49 9.10 4.19 -7.22
CA ASN A 49 7.72 4.31 -6.77
C ASN A 49 6.76 3.47 -7.63
N ILE A 50 6.98 3.42 -8.95
CA ILE A 50 6.21 2.56 -9.85
C ILE A 50 6.43 1.07 -9.51
N ILE A 51 7.68 0.67 -9.27
CA ILE A 51 8.02 -0.72 -8.92
C ILE A 51 7.38 -1.11 -7.58
N ASN A 52 7.50 -0.26 -6.56
CA ASN A 52 6.92 -0.50 -5.24
C ASN A 52 5.40 -0.60 -5.30
N SER A 53 4.73 0.33 -6.00
CA SER A 53 3.28 0.30 -6.17
C SER A 53 2.80 -0.98 -6.85
N ARG A 54 3.52 -1.46 -7.87
CA ARG A 54 3.20 -2.73 -8.53
C ARG A 54 3.45 -3.94 -7.63
N TYR A 55 4.54 -3.92 -6.86
CA TYR A 55 4.86 -4.99 -5.92
C TYR A 55 3.82 -5.06 -4.78
N ASP A 56 3.42 -3.93 -4.23
CA ASP A 56 2.36 -3.83 -3.22
C ASP A 56 1.02 -4.34 -3.76
N SER A 57 0.67 -3.96 -4.98
CA SER A 57 -0.52 -4.47 -5.66
C SER A 57 -0.47 -6.00 -5.78
N PHE A 58 0.67 -6.55 -6.20
CA PHE A 58 0.87 -7.99 -6.27
C PHE A 58 0.70 -8.68 -4.90
N LEU A 59 1.30 -8.13 -3.83
CA LEU A 59 1.17 -8.68 -2.48
C LEU A 59 -0.29 -8.68 -2.00
N ARG A 60 -1.05 -7.62 -2.30
CA ARG A 60 -2.48 -7.55 -1.95
C ARG A 60 -3.28 -8.65 -2.64
N HIS A 61 -3.07 -8.86 -3.93
CA HIS A 61 -3.79 -9.91 -4.67
C HIS A 61 -3.41 -11.31 -4.15
N LYS A 62 -2.11 -11.54 -3.90
CA LYS A 62 -1.62 -12.81 -3.37
C LYS A 62 -2.19 -13.14 -1.98
N ASN A 63 -2.35 -12.13 -1.12
CA ASN A 63 -2.89 -12.32 0.22
C ASN A 63 -4.42 -12.37 0.24
N ASN A 64 -5.11 -11.76 -0.73
CA ASN A 64 -6.58 -11.82 -0.80
C ASN A 64 -7.10 -13.22 -1.20
N GLU A 65 -6.24 -14.06 -1.79
CA GLU A 65 -6.52 -15.49 -2.01
C GLU A 65 -6.30 -16.33 -0.74
N ASN A 66 -5.69 -15.79 0.32
CA ASN A 66 -5.44 -16.46 1.59
C ASN A 66 -5.88 -15.56 2.76
N THR A 67 -7.20 -15.51 2.97
CA THR A 67 -7.91 -15.09 4.19
C THR A 67 -7.56 -13.73 4.82
N VAL A 68 -8.55 -12.85 4.81
CA VAL A 68 -8.94 -11.92 5.87
C VAL A 68 -8.11 -12.03 7.16
N ASP A 69 -7.04 -11.24 7.28
CA ASP A 69 -6.41 -10.96 8.56
C ASP A 69 -6.12 -9.46 8.67
N ILE A 70 -7.15 -8.76 9.16
CA ILE A 70 -7.07 -7.44 9.75
C ILE A 70 -6.21 -7.64 11.00
N ASN A 71 -4.91 -7.29 11.01
CA ASN A 71 -4.14 -6.87 12.21
C ASN A 71 -2.62 -6.75 12.04
N ASN A 72 -2.03 -6.83 10.85
CA ASN A 72 -0.60 -6.51 10.71
C ASN A 72 -0.30 -5.60 9.52
N ILE A 73 -0.68 -4.32 9.70
CA ILE A 73 -0.09 -3.22 8.94
C ILE A 73 1.04 -2.66 9.81
N PRO A 74 2.33 -2.80 9.42
CA PRO A 74 3.37 -2.01 10.05
C PRO A 74 3.09 -0.54 9.75
N LYS A 75 2.77 0.19 10.82
CA LYS A 75 2.59 1.63 10.88
C LYS A 75 3.80 2.32 10.21
N LYS A 76 3.63 2.85 9.01
CA LYS A 76 4.50 3.91 8.48
C LYS A 76 3.64 5.02 7.90
N LYS A 77 3.80 6.19 8.51
CA LYS A 77 3.10 7.45 8.29
C LYS A 77 3.35 8.03 6.90
N GLU A 78 2.31 8.74 6.45
CA GLU A 78 2.28 9.87 5.49
C GLU A 78 2.59 9.48 4.02
N ILE A 79 1.70 9.77 3.07
CA ILE A 79 1.46 11.11 2.53
C ILE A 79 0.00 11.29 2.07
N GLU A 80 -0.58 12.42 2.47
CA GLU A 80 -1.87 12.96 2.02
C GLU A 80 -1.86 13.47 0.56
N ASN A 81 -3.08 13.67 0.03
CA ASN A 81 -3.50 14.39 -1.19
C ASN A 81 -3.52 13.55 -2.49
N LYS A 82 -4.63 13.41 -3.24
CA LYS A 82 -5.81 14.28 -3.42
C LYS A 82 -6.94 13.51 -4.13
N ASN A 83 -8.16 13.99 -3.91
CA ASN A 83 -9.39 13.82 -4.71
C ASN A 83 -10.17 12.49 -4.55
N ASP A 84 -11.08 12.49 -3.60
CA ASP A 84 -12.45 11.96 -3.75
C ASP A 84 -13.24 12.47 -2.55
N ASN A 85 -13.72 13.71 -2.68
CA ASN A 85 -14.43 14.43 -1.62
C ASN A 85 -15.91 14.03 -1.49
N ASP A 86 -16.40 13.10 -2.32
CA ASP A 86 -17.83 12.79 -2.41
C ASP A 86 -18.12 11.28 -2.46
N ASN A 87 -17.31 10.44 -1.80
CA ASN A 87 -17.62 9.02 -1.76
C ASN A 87 -18.45 8.70 -0.48
N PRO A 88 -19.78 8.47 -0.58
CA PRO A 88 -20.65 8.21 0.57
C PRO A 88 -20.14 7.05 1.44
N MET A 89 -19.41 6.11 0.82
CA MET A 89 -18.78 4.97 1.48
C MET A 89 -17.73 5.37 2.54
N LYS A 90 -17.00 6.47 2.34
CA LYS A 90 -16.03 6.98 3.35
C LYS A 90 -16.75 7.55 4.56
N LYS A 91 -17.83 8.30 4.34
CA LYS A 91 -18.65 8.87 5.42
C LYS A 91 -19.36 7.78 6.23
N ILE A 92 -19.81 6.71 5.57
CA ILE A 92 -20.35 5.52 6.24
C ILE A 92 -19.26 4.82 7.06
N LYS A 93 -18.02 4.77 6.56
CA LYS A 93 -16.89 4.18 7.29
C LYS A 93 -16.52 4.99 8.54
N GLU A 94 -16.45 6.31 8.44
CA GLU A 94 -16.20 7.21 9.58
C GLU A 94 -17.29 7.09 10.63
N ALA A 95 -18.56 7.06 10.20
CA ALA A 95 -19.68 6.87 11.12
C ALA A 95 -19.61 5.50 11.84
N LYS A 96 -19.11 4.45 11.17
CA LYS A 96 -18.94 3.13 11.77
C LYS A 96 -17.84 3.15 12.83
N GLU A 97 -16.74 3.84 12.57
CA GLU A 97 -15.66 4.02 13.56
C GLU A 97 -16.16 4.79 14.80
N LEU A 98 -17.02 5.79 14.62
CA LEU A 98 -17.65 6.49 15.74
C LEU A 98 -18.59 5.61 16.57
N LEU A 99 -19.33 4.70 15.92
CA LEU A 99 -20.17 3.71 16.61
C LEU A 99 -19.31 2.73 17.41
N ASP A 100 -18.24 2.21 16.81
CA ASP A 100 -17.30 1.28 17.45
C ASP A 100 -16.58 1.93 18.65
N MET A 101 -16.39 3.27 18.61
CA MET A 101 -15.84 4.06 19.72
C MET A 101 -16.89 4.43 20.79
N GLY A 102 -18.17 4.10 20.59
CA GLY A 102 -19.27 4.47 21.48
C GLY A 102 -19.59 5.97 21.49
N ALA A 103 -19.13 6.72 20.48
CA ALA A 103 -19.37 8.16 20.36
C ALA A 103 -20.75 8.47 19.77
N ILE A 104 -21.35 7.53 19.05
CA ILE A 104 -22.71 7.59 18.53
C ILE A 104 -23.45 6.27 18.81
N THR A 105 -24.77 6.29 18.73
CA THR A 105 -25.62 5.10 18.89
C THR A 105 -25.93 4.42 17.56
N GLU A 106 -26.35 3.15 17.59
CA GLU A 106 -26.70 2.37 16.38
C GLU A 106 -27.79 3.06 15.55
N GLU A 107 -28.76 3.70 16.20
CA GLU A 107 -29.84 4.45 15.53
C GLU A 107 -29.33 5.68 14.77
N GLU A 108 -28.31 6.37 15.30
CA GLU A 108 -27.69 7.53 14.66
C GLU A 108 -26.83 7.10 13.47
N PHE A 109 -26.10 5.99 13.63
CA PHE A 109 -25.34 5.39 12.54
C PHE A 109 -26.25 4.99 11.37
N ASP A 110 -27.37 4.33 11.63
CA ASP A 110 -28.29 3.89 10.58
C ASP A 110 -28.95 5.07 9.85
N LYS A 111 -29.24 6.19 10.53
CA LYS A 111 -29.71 7.43 9.88
C LYS A 111 -28.66 8.01 8.95
N ILE A 112 -27.39 8.03 9.37
CA ILE A 112 -26.27 8.53 8.57
C ILE A 112 -26.06 7.62 7.35
N LYS A 113 -26.08 6.30 7.56
CA LYS A 113 -25.96 5.31 6.50
C LYS A 113 -27.09 5.44 5.49
N ALA A 114 -28.34 5.55 5.94
CA ALA A 114 -29.51 5.70 5.07
C ALA A 114 -29.46 7.01 4.26
N LYS A 115 -28.99 8.12 4.86
CA LYS A 115 -28.82 9.39 4.16
C LYS A 115 -27.84 9.25 2.99
N TYR A 116 -26.68 8.65 3.24
CA TYR A 116 -25.64 8.50 2.23
C TYR A 116 -25.86 7.35 1.24
N LEU A 117 -26.72 6.37 1.56
CA LEU A 117 -27.13 5.31 0.63
C LEU A 117 -28.26 5.73 -0.31
N LYS A 118 -29.03 6.77 0.05
CA LYS A 118 -30.15 7.28 -0.75
C LYS A 118 -29.70 8.27 -1.84
N ASP A 119 -28.50 8.83 -1.71
CA ASP A 119 -27.84 9.69 -2.70
C ASP A 119 -27.05 8.88 -3.76
N PHE A 120 -27.37 7.59 -3.94
CA PHE A 120 -26.75 6.66 -4.88
C PHE A 120 -27.64 6.38 -6.10
#